data_AF-A0A1F9WB67-F1
#
_entry.id   AF-A0A1F9WB67-F1
#
_cell.length_a   1.000
_cell.length_b   1.000
_cell.length_c   1.000
_cell.angle_alpha   90.00
_cell.angle_beta   90.00
_cell.angle_gamma   90.00
#
_symmetry.space_group_name_H-M   'P 1'
#
loop_
_entity.id
_entity.type
_entity.pdbx_description
1 polymer ?
#
loop_
_entity_poly.entity_id
_entity_poly.type
_entity_poly.pdbx_seq_one_letter_code
_entity_poly.pdbx_strand_id
1 'polypeptide(L)'
;MWQITDWMRSGYKASREDGELVFIYRRPDWGTGLCGSGVFYELRNRGQLIGRITAEQAWLPRIKAEWLADCDRPLSEFDLLEITAALKL
;
A
#
# COMPACT_ATOMS: atom_id res chain seq x y z
N MET A 1 5.54 -3.68 -13.48
CA MET A 1 5.53 -2.20 -13.34
C MET A 1 4.11 -1.71 -13.09
N TRP A 2 3.88 -1.17 -11.90
CA TRP A 2 2.60 -0.63 -11.48
C TRP A 2 2.48 0.86 -11.80
N GLN A 3 1.31 1.27 -12.30
CA GLN A 3 0.97 2.67 -12.53
C GLN A 3 0.07 3.16 -11.41
N ILE A 4 0.52 4.18 -10.68
CA ILE A 4 -0.24 4.79 -9.58
C ILE A 4 -1.02 5.99 -10.12
N THR A 5 -2.32 6.01 -9.87
CA THR A 5 -3.21 7.12 -10.22
C THR A 5 -3.97 7.59 -8.99
N ASP A 6 -4.24 8.89 -8.89
CA ASP A 6 -5.11 9.41 -7.84
C ASP A 6 -6.53 8.89 -8.07
N TRP A 7 -7.16 8.40 -6.99
CA TRP A 7 -8.49 7.78 -7.08
C TRP A 7 -9.50 8.44 -6.13
N MET A 8 -9.05 8.97 -4.98
CA MET A 8 -9.86 9.74 -4.01
C MET A 8 -8.97 10.69 -3.17
N ARG A 9 -9.58 11.54 -2.30
CA ARG A 9 -8.81 12.35 -1.32
C ARG A 9 -7.94 11.43 -0.46
N SER A 10 -6.63 11.48 -0.68
CA SER A 10 -5.62 10.66 -0.01
C SER A 10 -5.72 9.14 -0.28
N GLY A 11 -6.30 8.75 -1.42
CA GLY A 11 -6.35 7.35 -1.87
C GLY A 11 -5.84 7.21 -3.30
N TYR A 12 -5.06 6.15 -3.54
CA TYR A 12 -4.47 5.85 -4.84
C TYR A 12 -5.04 4.56 -5.42
N LYS A 13 -4.97 4.43 -6.74
CA LYS A 13 -5.22 3.18 -7.46
C LYS A 13 -3.95 2.80 -8.21
N ALA A 14 -3.44 1.63 -7.89
CA ALA A 14 -2.37 0.99 -8.63
C ALA A 14 -2.99 0.07 -9.70
N SER A 15 -2.59 0.25 -10.96
CA SER A 15 -2.99 -0.60 -12.07
C SER A 15 -1.77 -1.19 -12.75
N ARG A 16 -1.86 -2.47 -13.13
CA ARG A 16 -0.83 -3.20 -13.87
C ARG A 16 -1.34 -3.50 -15.29
N GLU A 17 -0.43 -3.73 -16.24
CA GLU A 17 -0.74 -3.94 -17.66
C GLU A 17 -1.61 -5.18 -17.94
N ASP A 18 -1.61 -6.15 -17.03
CA ASP A 18 -2.46 -7.34 -17.07
C ASP A 18 -3.92 -7.08 -16.64
N GLY A 19 -4.24 -5.84 -16.25
CA GLY A 19 -5.55 -5.43 -15.77
C GLY A 19 -5.78 -5.65 -14.28
N GLU A 20 -4.76 -6.08 -13.52
CA GLU A 20 -4.83 -6.13 -12.07
C GLU A 20 -4.92 -4.73 -11.46
N LEU A 21 -5.73 -4.63 -10.40
CA LEU A 21 -6.01 -3.38 -9.70
C LEU A 21 -5.83 -3.56 -8.20
N VAL A 22 -5.09 -2.64 -7.59
CA VAL A 22 -4.94 -2.55 -6.15
C VAL A 22 -5.31 -1.15 -5.70
N PHE A 23 -6.22 -1.04 -4.75
CA PHE A 23 -6.64 0.22 -4.16
C PHE A 23 -5.84 0.47 -2.89
N ILE A 24 -5.26 1.66 -2.78
CA ILE A 24 -4.35 2.06 -1.72
C ILE A 24 -5.03 3.16 -0.92
N TYR A 25 -5.34 2.89 0.34
CA TYR A 25 -6.07 3.81 1.20
C TYR A 25 -5.14 4.37 2.27
N ARG A 26 -4.96 5.69 2.32
CA ARG A 26 -4.31 6.31 3.47
C ARG A 26 -5.25 6.17 4.67
N ARG A 27 -4.73 5.61 5.75
CA ARG A 27 -5.49 5.45 7.00
C ARG A 27 -4.88 6.32 8.09
N PRO A 28 -5.71 6.94 8.95
CA PRO A 28 -5.23 7.51 10.20
C PRO A 28 -4.66 6.39 11.09
N ASP A 29 -3.70 6.72 11.94
CA ASP A 29 -2.98 5.83 12.85
C ASP A 29 -3.78 5.45 14.11
N TRP A 30 -5.02 5.95 14.25
CA TRP A 30 -5.85 5.74 15.43
C TRP A 30 -6.21 4.27 15.64
N GLY A 31 -5.79 3.71 16.79
CA GLY A 31 -6.21 2.39 17.25
C GLY A 31 -5.46 1.19 16.66
N THR A 32 -4.42 1.40 15.84
CA THR A 32 -3.60 0.31 15.26
C THR A 32 -2.32 0.02 16.04
N GLY A 33 -2.03 0.79 17.10
CA GLY A 33 -0.76 0.71 17.84
C GLY A 33 0.44 1.30 17.09
N LEU A 34 0.23 1.91 15.91
CA LEU A 34 1.25 2.50 15.05
C LEU A 34 1.51 3.99 15.35
N CYS A 35 1.43 4.36 16.64
CA CYS A 35 1.66 5.73 17.09
C CYS A 35 3.06 6.19 16.66
N GLY A 36 3.17 7.26 15.86
CA GLY A 36 4.45 7.74 15.30
C GLY A 36 4.74 7.35 13.84
N SER A 37 3.85 6.59 13.19
CA SER A 37 3.89 6.43 11.72
C SER A 37 3.27 7.66 11.06
N GLY A 38 4.05 8.40 10.25
CA GLY A 38 3.53 9.57 9.52
C GLY A 38 2.69 9.20 8.30
N VAL A 39 2.89 7.97 7.82
CA VAL A 39 2.26 7.43 6.64
C VAL A 39 1.83 6.00 6.91
N PHE A 40 0.55 5.73 6.71
CA PHE A 40 -0.02 4.39 6.81
C PHE A 40 -0.99 4.16 5.65
N TYR A 41 -0.72 3.14 4.85
CA TYR A 41 -1.55 2.71 3.74
C TYR A 41 -2.02 1.27 3.90
N GLU A 42 -3.29 1.05 3.60
CA GLU A 42 -3.85 -0.28 3.37
C GLU A 42 -3.98 -0.54 1.87
N LEU A 43 -3.45 -1.67 1.41
CA LEU A 43 -3.60 -2.13 0.05
C LEU A 43 -4.73 -3.15 0.02
N ARG A 44 -5.69 -2.93 -0.88
CA ARG A 44 -6.85 -3.78 -1.02
C ARG A 44 -7.06 -4.19 -2.47
N ASN A 45 -7.34 -5.47 -2.66
CA ASN A 45 -7.84 -5.99 -3.94
C ASN A 45 -9.26 -6.52 -3.72
N ARG A 46 -10.22 -6.06 -4.54
CA ARG A 46 -11.65 -6.46 -4.47
C ARG A 46 -12.25 -6.43 -3.04
N GLY A 47 -11.81 -5.47 -2.22
CA GLY A 47 -12.27 -5.29 -0.84
C GLY A 47 -11.48 -6.07 0.23
N GLN A 48 -10.70 -7.08 -0.15
CA GLN A 48 -9.82 -7.81 0.75
C GLN A 48 -8.54 -7.04 1.03
N LEU A 49 -8.05 -7.08 2.28
CA LEU A 49 -6.78 -6.50 2.69
C LEU A 49 -5.65 -7.43 2.27
N ILE A 50 -4.78 -6.97 1.38
CA ILE A 50 -3.69 -7.79 0.82
C ILE A 50 -2.33 -7.41 1.40
N GLY A 51 -2.20 -6.16 1.86
CA GLY A 51 -0.97 -5.69 2.46
C GLY A 51 -1.09 -4.32 3.09
N ARG A 52 -0.01 -3.90 3.75
CA ARG A 52 0.13 -2.60 4.41
C ARG A 52 1.47 -1.98 4.07
N ILE A 53 1.48 -0.66 3.98
CA ILE A 53 2.72 0.13 3.90
C ILE A 53 2.70 1.13 5.05
N THR A 54 3.75 1.13 5.88
CA THR A 54 3.95 2.12 6.94
C THR A 54 5.28 2.83 6.73
N ALA A 55 5.33 4.13 7.02
CA ALA A 55 6.58 4.87 7.11
C ALA A 55 6.67 5.59 8.47
N GLU A 56 7.82 5.42 9.12
CA GLU A 56 8.15 6.10 10.38
C GLU A 56 8.34 7.60 10.17
N GLN A 57 7.94 8.44 11.14
CA GLN A 57 8.34 9.84 11.17
C GLN A 57 9.79 9.99 11.65
N ALA A 58 10.73 9.87 10.71
CA ALA A 58 12.15 10.12 10.96
C ALA A 58 12.76 10.95 9.82
N TRP A 59 13.94 11.55 10.07
CA TRP A 59 14.70 12.30 9.06
C TRP A 59 15.10 11.41 7.86
N LEU A 60 15.26 10.10 8.10
CA LEU A 60 15.37 9.07 7.09
C LEU A 60 14.28 8.03 7.38
N PRO A 61 13.09 8.16 6.76
CA PRO A 61 11.95 7.32 7.08
C PRO A 61 12.23 5.87 6.67
N ARG A 62 12.01 4.93 7.60
CA ARG A 62 12.02 3.51 7.29
C ARG A 62 10.65 3.12 6.78
N ILE A 63 10.60 2.64 5.54
CA ILE A 63 9.38 2.14 4.90
C ILE A 63 9.30 0.64 5.17
N LYS A 64 8.17 0.20 5.73
CA LYS A 64 7.84 -1.21 5.91
C LYS A 64 6.66 -1.56 5.02
N ALA A 65 6.81 -2.58 4.19
CA ALA A 65 5.74 -3.17 3.41
C ALA A 65 5.47 -4.58 3.95
N GLU A 66 4.22 -4.86 4.30
CA GLU A 66 3.81 -6.12 4.91
C GLU A 66 2.75 -6.80 4.04
N TRP A 67 3.03 -8.02 3.59
CA TRP A 67 2.10 -8.86 2.87
C TRP A 67 1.21 -9.62 3.86
N LEU A 68 -0.11 -9.57 3.69
CA LEU A 68 -1.08 -10.00 4.71
C LEU A 68 -2.02 -11.11 4.27
N ALA A 69 -2.20 -11.35 2.98
CA ALA A 69 -3.14 -12.36 2.50
C ALA A 69 -2.58 -13.11 1.29
N ASP A 70 -2.71 -14.43 1.29
CA ASP A 70 -2.67 -15.19 0.04
C ASP A 70 -3.88 -14.78 -0.79
N CYS A 71 -3.62 -14.06 -1.88
CA CYS A 71 -4.64 -13.75 -2.85
C CYS A 71 -4.82 -14.98 -3.74
N ASP A 72 -6.05 -15.31 -4.15
CA ASP A 72 -6.34 -16.34 -5.17
C ASP A 72 -5.76 -16.03 -6.57
N ARG A 73 -4.95 -14.98 -6.70
CA ARG A 73 -4.39 -14.40 -7.92
C ARG A 73 -2.90 -14.13 -7.76
N PRO A 74 -2.14 -13.90 -8.85
CA PRO A 74 -0.69 -13.77 -8.81
C PRO A 74 -0.20 -12.43 -8.26
N LEU A 75 -0.84 -11.91 -7.20
CA LEU A 75 -0.26 -10.83 -6.42
C LEU A 75 0.67 -11.45 -5.39
N SER A 76 1.88 -10.92 -5.34
CA SER A 76 2.96 -11.42 -4.50
C SER A 76 3.57 -10.32 -3.66
N GLU A 77 4.45 -10.69 -2.74
CA GLU A 77 5.29 -9.75 -2.01
C GLU A 77 6.08 -8.83 -2.96
N PHE A 78 6.46 -9.32 -4.14
CA PHE A 78 7.17 -8.51 -5.15
C PHE A 78 6.30 -7.38 -5.70
N ASP A 79 5.01 -7.63 -5.94
CA ASP A 79 4.07 -6.59 -6.37
C ASP A 79 3.89 -5.51 -5.31
N LEU A 80 3.87 -5.91 -4.04
CA LEU A 80 3.81 -4.98 -2.92
C LEU A 80 5.06 -4.07 -2.89
N LEU A 81 6.25 -4.61 -3.17
CA LEU A 81 7.49 -3.82 -3.27
C LEU A 81 7.46 -2.86 -4.46
N GLU A 82 7.01 -3.31 -5.64
CA GLU A 82 6.87 -2.43 -6.81
C GLU A 82 5.91 -1.27 -6.56
N ILE A 83 4.75 -1.55 -5.94
CA ILE A 83 3.75 -0.52 -5.58
C ILE A 83 4.35 0.45 -4.55
N THR A 84 5.07 -0.06 -3.56
CA THR A 84 5.73 0.77 -2.54
C THR A 84 6.74 1.71 -3.17
N ALA A 85 7.58 1.22 -4.10
CA ALA A 85 8.53 2.05 -4.82
C ALA A 85 7.84 3.10 -5.71
N ALA A 86 6.71 2.74 -6.33
CA ALA A 86 5.95 3.64 -7.20
C ALA A 86 5.23 4.78 -6.44
N LEU A 87 4.93 4.59 -5.14
CA LEU A 87 4.31 5.61 -4.29
C LEU A 87 5.25 6.76 -3.90
N LYS A 88 6.58 6.62 -4.10
CA LYS A 88 7.59 7.65 -3.80
C LYS A 88 7.44 8.29 -2.41
N LEU A 89 7.29 7.44 -1.39
CA LEU A 89 7.12 7.83 0.01
C LEU A 89 8.41 8.30 0.69
#